data_AF-A0A812JNV4-F1
#
_entry.id   AF-A0A812JNV4-F1
#
_cell.length_a   1.000
_cell.length_b   1.000
_cell.length_c   1.000
_cell.angle_alpha   90.00
_cell.angle_beta   90.00
_cell.angle_gamma   90.00
#
_symmetry.space_group_name_H-M   'P 1'
#
loop_
_entity.id
_entity.type
_entity.pdbx_description
1 polymer ?
#
loop_
_entity_poly.entity_id
_entity_poly.type
_entity_poly.pdbx_seq_one_letter_code
_entity_poly.pdbx_strand_id
1 'polypeptide(L)'
;VKFLSNVESAGHTCYTIEITHAGSRWQQVKRYRELRELHDELKLKHGEILPPFPGKRFFGNSDPAFVAQRQEGLERYLVGVLQLDPDVTHPALRSFLGGPTPTLDLGPSAQEKELLDALRRQLLTSHPSAAALEERETTERRRRFVESMKLSVLAQPVDPVILRDLGLDGDPVPISQ
;
A
#
# COMPACT_ATOMS: atom_id res chain seq x y z
N VAL A 1 -21.66 -22.28 -10.69
CA VAL A 1 -21.11 -20.91 -10.83
C VAL A 1 -21.82 -20.21 -11.98
N LYS A 2 -21.98 -18.89 -11.91
CA LYS A 2 -22.61 -18.09 -12.97
C LYS A 2 -21.93 -16.72 -13.09
N PHE A 3 -21.59 -16.29 -14.29
CA PHE A 3 -21.01 -14.97 -14.55
C PHE A 3 -22.15 -13.98 -14.79
N LEU A 4 -22.33 -13.05 -13.86
CA LEU A 4 -23.47 -12.13 -13.86
C LEU A 4 -23.24 -10.93 -14.77
N SER A 5 -22.07 -10.32 -14.65
CA SER A 5 -21.74 -9.07 -15.33
C SER A 5 -20.24 -8.89 -15.43
N ASN A 6 -19.83 -7.89 -16.21
CA ASN A 6 -18.47 -7.37 -16.21
C ASN A 6 -18.50 -5.87 -15.86
N VAL A 7 -17.45 -5.40 -15.19
CA VAL A 7 -17.27 -4.00 -14.79
C VAL A 7 -15.85 -3.56 -15.13
N GLU A 8 -15.70 -2.33 -15.61
CA GLU A 8 -14.37 -1.75 -15.80
C GLU A 8 -13.88 -1.14 -14.48
N SER A 9 -12.70 -1.57 -14.02
CA SER A 9 -12.07 -1.09 -12.80
C SER A 9 -10.58 -0.88 -13.06
N ALA A 10 -10.09 0.34 -12.79
CA ALA A 10 -8.69 0.74 -12.99
C ALA A 10 -8.12 0.37 -14.37
N GLY A 11 -8.91 0.55 -15.44
CA GLY A 11 -8.51 0.23 -16.81
C GLY A 11 -8.52 -1.27 -17.16
N HIS A 12 -9.13 -2.10 -16.32
CA HIS A 12 -9.24 -3.54 -16.55
C HIS A 12 -10.69 -4.02 -16.46
N THR A 13 -11.06 -4.98 -17.29
CA THR A 13 -12.34 -5.68 -17.20
C THR A 13 -12.29 -6.72 -16.08
N CYS A 14 -13.15 -6.54 -15.08
CA CYS A 14 -13.44 -7.50 -14.02
C CYS A 14 -14.76 -8.21 -14.31
N TYR A 15 -14.89 -9.46 -13.86
CA TYR A 15 -16.11 -10.25 -13.98
C TYR A 15 -16.69 -10.50 -12.59
N THR A 16 -17.98 -10.25 -12.44
CA THR A 16 -18.74 -10.62 -11.25
C THR A 16 -19.19 -12.06 -11.40
N ILE A 17 -18.59 -12.93 -10.62
CA ILE A 17 -18.82 -14.37 -10.61
C ILE A 17 -19.63 -14.70 -9.38
N GLU A 18 -20.75 -15.37 -9.59
CA GLU A 18 -21.58 -15.91 -8.55
C GLU A 18 -21.27 -17.37 -8.29
N ILE A 19 -20.98 -17.68 -7.04
CA ILE A 19 -20.72 -19.02 -6.56
C ILE A 19 -21.89 -19.45 -5.70
N THR A 20 -22.33 -20.70 -5.88
CA THR A 20 -23.39 -21.31 -5.08
C THR A 20 -22.89 -22.66 -4.62
N HIS A 21 -22.89 -22.87 -3.30
CA HIS A 21 -22.43 -24.10 -2.67
C HIS A 21 -23.23 -24.36 -1.39
N ALA A 22 -23.76 -25.58 -1.24
CA ALA A 22 -24.50 -26.03 -0.05
C ALA A 22 -25.58 -25.04 0.45
N GLY A 23 -26.31 -24.40 -0.46
CA GLY A 23 -27.36 -23.42 -0.13
C GLY A 23 -26.87 -22.00 0.17
N SER A 24 -25.56 -21.79 0.26
CA SER A 24 -24.96 -20.45 0.34
C SER A 24 -24.62 -19.93 -1.05
N ARG A 25 -24.78 -18.61 -1.24
CA ARG A 25 -24.48 -17.92 -2.49
C ARG A 25 -23.70 -16.64 -2.19
N TRP A 26 -22.58 -16.46 -2.86
CA TRP A 26 -21.75 -15.25 -2.72
C TRP A 26 -21.18 -14.87 -4.08
N GLN A 27 -20.66 -13.65 -4.16
CA GLN A 27 -20.07 -13.10 -5.36
C GLN A 27 -18.58 -12.86 -5.18
N GLN A 28 -17.82 -13.07 -6.24
CA GLN A 28 -16.42 -12.73 -6.35
C GLN A 28 -16.23 -11.85 -7.57
N VAL A 29 -15.43 -10.80 -7.44
CA VAL A 29 -15.05 -9.94 -8.56
C VAL A 29 -13.62 -10.28 -8.94
N LYS A 30 -13.43 -10.81 -10.14
CA LYS A 30 -12.14 -11.32 -10.60
C LYS A 30 -11.77 -10.80 -11.97
N ARG A 31 -10.51 -10.45 -12.16
CA ARG A 31 -9.95 -10.08 -13.47
C ARG A 31 -9.58 -11.32 -14.26
N TYR A 32 -9.60 -11.22 -15.59
CA TYR A 32 -9.19 -12.31 -16.49
C TYR A 32 -7.83 -12.92 -16.12
N ARG A 33 -6.86 -12.09 -15.70
CA ARG A 33 -5.53 -12.55 -15.31
C ARG A 33 -5.55 -13.50 -14.11
N GLU A 34 -6.40 -13.25 -13.11
CA GLU A 34 -6.51 -14.11 -11.93
C GLU A 34 -7.06 -15.51 -12.31
N LEU A 35 -8.00 -15.57 -13.26
CA LEU A 35 -8.49 -16.85 -13.79
C LEU A 35 -7.41 -17.60 -14.56
N ARG A 36 -6.53 -16.88 -15.25
CA ARG A 36 -5.41 -17.47 -15.97
C ARG A 36 -4.35 -18.01 -15.01
N GLU A 37 -4.02 -17.28 -13.96
CA GLU A 37 -3.12 -17.75 -12.90
C GLU A 37 -3.68 -19.03 -12.25
N LEU A 38 -4.98 -19.08 -11.94
CA LEU A 38 -5.65 -20.30 -11.49
C LEU A 38 -5.51 -21.45 -12.51
N HIS A 39 -5.70 -21.19 -13.80
CA HIS A 39 -5.55 -22.21 -14.84
C HIS A 39 -4.13 -22.79 -14.89
N ASP A 40 -3.13 -21.92 -14.84
CA ASP A 40 -1.73 -22.31 -14.89
C ASP A 40 -1.37 -23.17 -13.65
N GLU A 41 -1.90 -22.85 -12.48
CA GLU A 41 -1.74 -23.67 -11.26
C GLU A 41 -2.45 -25.02 -11.37
N LEU A 42 -3.71 -25.05 -11.83
CA LEU A 42 -4.46 -26.29 -11.99
C LEU A 42 -3.83 -27.20 -13.05
N LYS A 43 -3.18 -26.62 -14.07
CA LYS A 43 -2.52 -27.36 -15.15
C LYS A 43 -1.40 -28.24 -14.63
N LEU A 44 -0.75 -27.87 -13.53
CA LEU A 44 0.28 -28.68 -12.88
C LEU A 44 -0.27 -30.00 -12.33
N LYS A 45 -1.53 -30.03 -11.87
CA LYS A 45 -2.19 -31.22 -11.31
C LYS A 45 -2.97 -32.01 -12.35
N HIS A 46 -3.73 -31.33 -13.21
CA HIS A 46 -4.70 -31.95 -14.11
C HIS A 46 -4.20 -32.07 -15.56
N GLY A 47 -3.09 -31.43 -15.91
CA GLY A 47 -2.48 -31.50 -17.24
C GLY A 47 -3.45 -31.07 -18.35
N GLU A 48 -3.47 -31.85 -19.44
CA GLU A 48 -4.28 -31.59 -20.64
C GLU A 48 -5.75 -31.99 -20.49
N ILE A 49 -6.16 -32.54 -19.34
CA ILE A 49 -7.58 -32.87 -19.06
C ILE A 49 -8.38 -31.60 -18.77
N LEU A 50 -7.71 -30.50 -18.41
CA LEU A 50 -8.38 -29.24 -18.14
C LEU A 50 -9.16 -28.72 -19.35
N PRO A 51 -10.33 -28.11 -19.12
CA PRO A 51 -11.09 -27.47 -20.20
C PRO A 51 -10.24 -26.40 -20.90
N PRO A 52 -10.49 -26.15 -22.20
CA PRO A 52 -9.77 -25.13 -22.94
C PRO A 52 -10.03 -23.75 -22.34
N PHE A 53 -8.96 -23.04 -22.01
CA PHE A 53 -9.06 -21.69 -21.45
C PHE A 53 -9.26 -20.66 -22.58
N PRO A 54 -10.24 -19.74 -22.48
CA PRO A 54 -10.51 -18.76 -23.53
C PRO A 54 -9.27 -17.89 -23.81
N GLY A 55 -8.88 -17.82 -25.08
CA GLY A 55 -7.63 -17.21 -25.51
C GLY A 55 -7.52 -15.69 -25.31
N LYS A 56 -6.29 -15.18 -25.43
CA LYS A 56 -6.00 -13.75 -25.45
C LYS A 56 -6.28 -13.20 -26.86
N ARG A 57 -6.89 -12.01 -26.96
CA ARG A 57 -6.89 -11.22 -28.20
C ARG A 57 -5.72 -10.25 -28.14
N PHE A 58 -4.98 -10.12 -29.25
CA PHE A 58 -3.85 -9.20 -29.33
C PHE A 58 -4.27 -7.73 -29.51
N PHE A 59 -5.54 -7.48 -29.88
CA PHE A 59 -6.12 -6.13 -30.01
C PHE A 59 -7.61 -6.10 -29.60
N GLY A 60 -8.12 -4.93 -29.18
CA GLY A 60 -9.54 -4.71 -28.87
C GLY A 60 -10.05 -5.48 -27.65
N ASN A 61 -9.30 -5.47 -26.55
CA ASN A 61 -9.62 -6.26 -25.35
C ASN A 61 -10.85 -5.75 -24.57
N SER A 62 -11.26 -4.50 -24.80
CA SER A 62 -12.45 -3.84 -24.23
C SER A 62 -13.66 -3.82 -25.18
N ASP A 63 -13.55 -4.45 -26.35
CA ASP A 63 -14.68 -4.59 -27.28
C ASP A 63 -15.82 -5.37 -26.59
N PRO A 64 -17.02 -4.80 -26.42
CA PRO A 64 -18.10 -5.42 -25.68
C PRO A 64 -18.49 -6.81 -26.18
N ALA A 65 -18.48 -7.01 -27.50
CA ALA A 65 -18.79 -8.31 -28.10
C ALA A 65 -17.77 -9.37 -27.69
N PHE A 66 -16.49 -8.99 -27.66
CA PHE A 66 -15.42 -9.87 -27.23
C PHE A 66 -15.42 -10.13 -25.73
N VAL A 67 -15.72 -9.11 -24.91
CA VAL A 67 -15.86 -9.28 -23.46
C VAL A 67 -16.98 -10.26 -23.14
N ALA A 68 -18.13 -10.17 -23.82
CA ALA A 68 -19.23 -11.11 -23.67
C ALA A 68 -18.86 -12.54 -24.08
N GLN A 69 -18.22 -12.72 -25.25
CA GLN A 69 -17.73 -14.02 -25.70
C GLN A 69 -16.74 -14.64 -24.72
N ARG A 70 -15.81 -13.83 -24.21
CA ARG A 70 -14.84 -14.26 -23.20
C ARG A 70 -15.54 -14.64 -21.90
N GLN A 71 -16.50 -13.85 -21.44
CA GLN A 71 -17.27 -14.12 -20.22
C GLN A 71 -17.95 -15.50 -20.30
N GLU A 72 -18.60 -15.80 -21.43
CA GLU A 72 -19.22 -17.11 -21.67
C GLU A 72 -18.18 -18.24 -21.69
N GLY A 73 -17.03 -18.02 -22.34
CA GLY A 73 -15.94 -18.99 -22.35
C GLY A 73 -15.34 -19.25 -20.96
N LEU A 74 -15.22 -18.22 -20.12
CA LEU A 74 -14.74 -18.35 -18.75
C LEU A 74 -15.74 -19.09 -17.87
N GLU A 75 -17.05 -18.86 -18.06
CA GLU A 75 -18.09 -19.61 -17.37
C GLU A 75 -18.01 -21.10 -17.71
N ARG A 76 -17.98 -21.44 -19.01
CA ARG A 76 -17.83 -22.82 -19.47
C ARG A 76 -16.56 -23.48 -18.93
N TYR A 77 -15.45 -22.76 -18.94
CA TYR A 77 -14.18 -23.23 -18.37
C TYR A 77 -14.32 -23.56 -16.88
N LEU A 78 -14.84 -22.63 -16.07
CA LEU A 78 -14.94 -22.81 -14.62
C LEU A 78 -15.94 -23.91 -14.24
N VAL A 79 -17.04 -24.05 -14.99
CA VAL A 79 -17.97 -25.19 -14.84
C VAL A 79 -17.24 -26.51 -15.10
N GLY A 80 -16.45 -26.61 -16.17
CA GLY A 80 -15.68 -27.83 -16.47
C GLY A 80 -14.62 -28.13 -15.40
N VAL A 81 -13.94 -27.12 -14.86
CA VAL A 81 -13.00 -27.30 -13.74
C VAL A 81 -13.69 -27.88 -12.52
N LEU A 82 -14.88 -27.37 -12.16
CA LEU A 82 -15.66 -27.86 -11.03
C LEU A 82 -16.21 -29.27 -11.24
N GLN A 83 -16.38 -29.71 -12.49
CA GLN A 83 -16.72 -31.11 -12.78
C GLN A 83 -15.53 -32.04 -12.58
N LEU A 84 -14.30 -31.56 -12.81
CA LEU A 84 -13.07 -32.34 -12.59
C LEU A 84 -12.64 -32.38 -11.12
N ASP A 85 -12.93 -31.33 -10.35
CA ASP A 85 -12.65 -31.23 -8.92
C ASP A 85 -13.91 -30.79 -8.15
N PRO A 86 -14.94 -31.66 -8.01
CA PRO A 86 -16.22 -31.31 -7.36
C PRO A 86 -16.06 -30.95 -5.89
N ASP A 87 -15.11 -31.59 -5.21
CA ASP A 87 -14.82 -31.38 -3.80
C ASP A 87 -13.89 -30.19 -3.55
N VAL A 88 -13.46 -29.49 -4.61
CA VAL A 88 -12.59 -28.31 -4.54
C VAL A 88 -11.32 -28.62 -3.71
N THR A 89 -10.69 -29.75 -4.04
CA THR A 89 -9.50 -30.24 -3.33
C THR A 89 -8.28 -29.35 -3.55
N HIS A 90 -8.18 -28.67 -4.69
CA HIS A 90 -7.03 -27.83 -5.00
C HIS A 90 -7.06 -26.50 -4.20
N PRO A 91 -5.97 -26.14 -3.48
CA PRO A 91 -5.95 -24.94 -2.64
C PRO A 91 -6.15 -23.65 -3.43
N ALA A 92 -5.63 -23.58 -4.65
CA ALA A 92 -5.83 -22.42 -5.54
C ALA A 92 -7.28 -22.23 -5.94
N LEU A 93 -7.99 -23.32 -6.25
CA LEU A 93 -9.40 -23.28 -6.62
C LEU A 93 -10.25 -22.84 -5.43
N ARG A 94 -9.95 -23.36 -4.24
CA ARG A 94 -10.58 -22.93 -2.99
C ARG A 94 -10.36 -21.43 -2.72
N SER A 95 -9.12 -20.97 -2.87
CA SER A 95 -8.77 -19.55 -2.68
C SER A 95 -9.48 -18.64 -3.71
N PHE A 96 -9.56 -19.10 -4.96
CA PHE A 96 -10.18 -18.35 -6.05
C PHE A 96 -11.70 -18.22 -5.90
N LEU A 97 -12.40 -19.32 -5.62
CA LEU A 97 -13.84 -19.32 -5.39
C LEU A 97 -14.18 -18.57 -4.10
N GLY A 98 -13.24 -18.55 -3.15
CA GLY A 98 -13.45 -18.04 -1.82
C GLY A 98 -14.55 -18.83 -1.10
N GLY A 99 -15.17 -18.18 -0.13
CA GLY A 99 -16.36 -18.67 0.53
C GLY A 99 -17.17 -17.50 1.05
N PRO A 100 -18.37 -17.74 1.57
CA PRO A 100 -18.84 -16.92 2.64
C PRO A 100 -17.86 -17.17 3.78
N THR A 101 -16.79 -16.36 3.85
CA THR A 101 -16.36 -15.92 5.17
C THR A 101 -17.67 -15.49 5.82
N PRO A 102 -18.07 -16.02 6.98
CA PRO A 102 -19.11 -15.37 7.74
C PRO A 102 -18.57 -13.95 7.91
N THR A 103 -19.03 -13.06 7.05
CA THR A 103 -19.06 -11.64 7.29
C THR A 103 -20.05 -11.57 8.44
N LEU A 104 -19.57 -11.94 9.64
CA LEU A 104 -19.82 -11.09 10.79
C LEU A 104 -19.61 -9.72 10.20
N ASP A 105 -20.70 -8.98 10.06
CA ASP A 105 -20.71 -7.59 9.65
C ASP A 105 -19.90 -6.83 10.71
N LEU A 106 -18.58 -7.00 10.63
CA LEU A 106 -17.54 -6.26 11.33
C LEU A 106 -17.16 -5.06 10.45
N GLY A 107 -18.07 -4.63 9.56
CA GLY A 107 -18.19 -3.20 9.38
C GLY A 107 -18.35 -2.62 10.79
N PRO A 108 -17.53 -1.63 11.18
CA PRO A 108 -17.59 -1.14 12.55
C PRO A 108 -19.04 -0.77 12.81
N SER A 109 -19.61 -1.36 13.86
CA SER A 109 -20.98 -1.06 14.28
C SER A 109 -21.12 0.45 14.41
N ALA A 110 -22.34 0.99 14.38
CA ALA A 110 -22.53 2.43 14.57
C ALA A 110 -21.77 2.95 15.81
N GLN A 111 -21.74 2.14 16.88
CA GLN A 111 -20.96 2.39 18.09
C GLN A 111 -19.44 2.36 17.86
N GLU A 112 -18.92 1.40 17.09
CA GLU A 112 -17.48 1.32 16.81
C GLU A 112 -16.99 2.43 15.88
N LYS A 113 -17.81 2.87 14.92
CA LYS A 113 -17.54 4.07 14.11
C LYS A 113 -17.49 5.32 14.99
N GLU A 114 -18.46 5.44 15.91
CA GLU A 114 -18.51 6.55 16.84
C GLU A 114 -17.32 6.55 17.81
N LEU A 115 -16.89 5.38 18.29
CA LEU A 115 -15.70 5.21 19.12
C LEU A 115 -14.42 5.56 18.36
N LEU A 116 -14.27 5.10 17.10
CA LEU A 116 -13.12 5.43 16.26
C LEU A 116 -13.07 6.94 15.93
N ASP A 117 -14.21 7.56 15.65
CA ASP A 117 -14.29 9.00 15.44
C ASP A 117 -14.01 9.80 16.71
N ALA A 118 -14.48 9.32 17.87
CA ALA A 118 -14.16 9.91 19.17
C ALA A 118 -12.65 9.80 19.47
N LEU A 119 -12.05 8.63 19.24
CA LEU A 119 -10.62 8.41 19.41
C LEU A 119 -9.79 9.29 18.46
N ARG A 120 -10.20 9.39 17.20
CA ARG A 120 -9.58 10.27 16.20
C ARG A 120 -9.63 11.73 16.62
N ARG A 121 -10.78 12.21 17.10
CA ARG A 121 -10.91 13.59 17.63
C ARG A 121 -9.98 13.82 18.81
N GLN A 122 -9.92 12.86 19.75
CA GLN A 122 -9.05 12.97 20.91
C GLN A 122 -7.57 13.05 20.51
N LEU A 123 -7.11 12.19 19.59
CA LEU A 123 -5.73 12.21 19.10
C LEU A 123 -5.38 13.51 18.36
N LEU A 124 -6.31 14.08 17.60
CA LEU A 124 -6.12 15.38 16.92
C LEU A 124 -6.03 16.55 17.91
N THR A 125 -6.65 16.44 19.09
CA THR A 125 -6.61 17.48 20.13
C THR A 125 -5.44 17.34 21.10
N SER A 126 -4.87 16.14 21.25
CA SER A 126 -3.90 15.82 22.32
C SER A 126 -2.43 15.80 21.87
N HIS A 127 -2.12 16.01 20.59
CA HIS A 127 -0.74 16.16 20.13
C HIS A 127 -0.48 17.60 19.66
N PRO A 128 0.67 18.21 20.01
CA PRO A 128 1.10 19.41 19.32
C PRO A 128 1.20 19.05 17.83
N SER A 129 0.52 19.84 16.98
CA SER A 129 0.58 19.67 15.52
C SER A 129 2.03 19.49 15.07
N ALA A 130 2.27 18.65 14.06
CA ALA A 130 3.62 18.44 13.50
C ALA A 130 4.32 19.79 13.19
N ALA A 131 3.55 20.81 12.80
CA ALA A 131 4.03 22.18 12.60
C ALA A 131 4.60 22.84 13.88
N ALA A 132 4.00 22.57 15.06
CA ALA A 132 4.47 23.09 16.33
C ALA A 132 5.74 22.39 16.85
N LEU A 133 5.94 21.11 16.50
CA LEU A 133 7.21 20.41 16.74
C LEU A 133 8.32 20.94 15.82
N GLU A 134 7.99 21.17 14.55
CA GLU A 134 8.91 21.76 13.56
C GLU A 134 9.30 23.20 13.92
N GLU A 135 8.37 24.02 14.42
CA GLU A 135 8.64 25.39 14.89
C GLU A 135 9.55 25.40 16.14
N ARG A 136 9.35 24.46 17.07
CA ARG A 136 10.24 24.30 18.24
C ARG A 136 11.64 23.86 17.82
N GLU A 137 11.74 22.88 16.94
CA GLU A 137 13.04 22.37 16.48
C GLU A 137 13.80 23.43 15.66
N THR A 138 13.11 24.18 14.80
CA THR A 138 13.71 25.30 14.05
C THR A 138 14.15 26.44 14.96
N THR A 139 13.37 26.76 15.99
CA THR A 139 13.73 27.76 17.00
C THR A 139 14.96 27.33 17.80
N GLU A 140 15.02 26.07 18.24
CA GLU A 140 16.20 25.53 18.93
C GLU A 140 17.44 25.51 18.04
N ARG A 141 17.31 25.12 16.76
CA ARG A 141 18.41 25.17 15.78
C ARG A 141 18.93 26.59 15.59
N ARG A 142 18.05 27.58 15.44
CA ARG A 142 18.44 29.00 15.34
C ARG A 142 19.15 29.48 16.61
N ARG A 143 18.64 29.14 17.79
CA ARG A 143 19.26 29.51 19.07
C ARG A 143 20.67 28.93 19.20
N ARG A 144 20.84 27.63 18.95
CA ARG A 144 22.14 26.96 19.00
C ARG A 144 23.12 27.55 17.98
N PHE A 145 22.65 27.86 16.78
CA PHE A 145 23.47 28.51 15.77
C PHE A 145 23.95 29.88 16.22
N VAL A 146 23.07 30.73 16.75
CA VAL A 146 23.43 32.06 17.27
C VAL A 146 24.40 31.95 18.46
N GLU A 147 24.17 31.00 19.37
CA GLU A 147 25.05 30.74 20.51
C GLU A 147 26.43 30.25 20.05
N SER A 148 26.48 29.32 19.10
CA SER A 148 27.72 28.85 18.48
C SER A 148 28.46 29.99 17.78
N MET A 149 27.75 30.86 17.04
CA MET A 149 28.35 32.03 16.39
C MET A 149 28.93 33.01 17.42
N LYS A 150 28.22 33.27 18.52
CA LYS A 150 28.73 34.12 19.62
C LYS A 150 30.00 33.52 20.23
N LEU A 151 30.02 32.21 20.51
CA LEU A 151 31.22 31.54 21.00
C LEU A 151 32.36 31.59 19.99
N SER A 152 32.08 31.40 18.69
CA SER A 152 33.08 31.53 17.63
C SER A 152 33.66 32.93 17.54
N VAL A 153 32.85 33.99 17.72
CA VAL A 153 33.35 35.37 17.78
C VAL A 153 34.23 35.60 19.00
N LEU A 154 33.85 35.07 20.18
CA LEU A 154 34.65 35.18 21.40
C LEU A 154 35.95 34.36 21.35
N ALA A 155 35.97 33.27 20.59
CA ALA A 155 37.11 32.38 20.43
C ALA A 155 38.05 32.80 19.29
N GLN A 156 37.72 33.84 18.51
CA GLN A 156 38.68 34.43 17.60
C GLN A 156 39.79 35.11 18.40
N PRO A 157 41.07 34.88 18.05
CA PRO A 157 42.15 35.64 18.65
C PRO A 157 41.94 37.11 18.34
N VAL A 158 41.98 37.97 19.36
CA VAL A 158 41.96 39.42 19.17
C VAL A 158 43.16 39.77 18.30
N ASP A 159 42.92 40.40 17.16
CA ASP A 159 43.95 40.74 16.19
C ASP A 159 45.05 41.57 16.88
N PRO A 160 46.34 41.21 16.81
CA PRO A 160 47.40 41.93 17.50
C PRO A 160 47.53 43.40 17.05
N VAL A 161 46.98 43.77 15.90
CA VAL A 161 46.85 45.19 15.48
C VAL A 161 45.95 45.98 16.43
N ILE A 162 44.85 45.38 16.93
CA ILE A 162 43.96 45.98 17.94
C ILE A 162 44.65 46.05 19.31
N LEU A 163 45.46 45.05 19.66
CA LEU A 163 46.26 45.06 20.89
C LEU A 163 47.41 46.10 20.86
N ARG A 164 47.97 46.38 19.68
CA ARG A 164 49.04 47.36 19.48
C ARG A 164 48.56 48.80 19.63
N ASP A 165 47.32 49.10 19.24
CA ASP A 165 46.66 50.39 19.51
C ASP A 165 46.30 50.58 21.00
N LEU A 166 46.27 49.49 21.79
CA LEU A 166 46.05 49.51 23.24
C LEU A 166 47.36 49.47 24.07
N GLY A 167 48.53 49.36 23.43
CA GLY A 167 49.84 49.60 24.05
C GLY A 167 50.35 48.55 25.05
N LEU A 168 50.01 47.26 24.90
CA LEU A 168 50.26 46.23 25.93
C LEU A 168 51.36 45.20 25.62
N ASP A 169 52.29 45.45 24.71
CA ASP A 169 53.46 44.58 24.47
C ASP A 169 54.74 45.21 25.05
N GLY A 170 55.24 44.70 26.18
CA GLY A 170 56.54 45.07 26.76
C GLY A 170 57.66 44.13 26.31
N ASP A 171 58.79 44.70 25.88
CA ASP A 171 59.95 44.01 25.31
C ASP A 171 60.60 42.96 26.26
N PRO A 172 61.16 41.85 25.72
CA PRO A 172 61.82 40.82 26.53
C PRO A 172 63.23 41.21 27.02
N VAL A 173 63.53 40.91 28.28
CA VAL A 173 64.85 41.12 28.92
C VAL A 173 65.84 40.01 28.49
N PRO A 174 67.07 40.34 28.05
CA PRO A 174 68.08 39.35 27.71
C PRO A 174 68.79 38.79 28.96
N ILE A 175 69.07 37.48 28.97
CA ILE A 175 69.84 36.79 30.02
C ILE A 175 71.24 36.48 29.47
N SER A 176 72.28 37.02 30.11
CA SER A 176 73.69 36.64 29.87
C SER A 176 73.99 35.27 30.52
N GLN A 177 74.85 34.49 29.85
CA GLN A 177 75.25 33.11 30.19
C GLN A 177 75.87 32.95 31.59
#